data_AF-A0A1H9HD76-F1
#
_entry.id   AF-A0A1H9HD76-F1
#
_cell.length_a   1.000
_cell.length_b   1.000
_cell.length_c   1.000
_cell.angle_alpha   90.00
_cell.angle_beta   90.00
_cell.angle_gamma   90.00
#
_symmetry.space_group_name_H-M   'P 1'
#
loop_
_entity.id
_entity.type
_entity.pdbx_description
1 polymer ?
#
loop_
_entity_poly.entity_id
_entity_poly.type
_entity_poly.pdbx_seq_one_letter_code
_entity_poly.pdbx_strand_id
1 'polypeptide(L)'
;MSKIQFPKPGNFIYPVPAVMVSCQGTDGKPNIITIAWTGTICSDPPMAYISVRKERHSYEMIKESGCFVINLPDKALAHACDYCGCTSGRKVDKFKECHLTPAKSSVISAPMIEEAPVSIECKVTQVLPLGTHDMFLAEVVAVHVDDRYMDDKNAFHMDDIGMIAYEHGTYRELGDKLGTFGFAVRKKTAKSKTPSSKDKKSKPLQTAKNAKQKKDPSFAKANSEKSKKDKASKKALSGKNASKEKPKKGNRTSNNKY
;
A
#
# COMPACT_ATOMS: atom_id res chain seq x y z
N MET A 1 -10.49 -21.15 -34.46
CA MET A 1 -9.08 -21.06 -34.02
C MET A 1 -8.78 -22.28 -33.15
N SER A 2 -7.64 -22.95 -33.36
CA SER A 2 -7.18 -24.07 -32.52
C SER A 2 -6.31 -23.57 -31.37
N LYS A 3 -6.36 -24.23 -30.21
CA LYS A 3 -5.43 -23.99 -29.11
C LYS A 3 -4.11 -24.71 -29.40
N ILE A 4 -2.99 -24.04 -29.19
CA ILE A 4 -1.65 -24.66 -29.24
C ILE A 4 -1.08 -24.82 -27.83
N GLN A 5 -0.25 -25.84 -27.64
CA GLN A 5 0.46 -26.04 -26.38
C GLN A 5 1.67 -25.10 -26.30
N PHE A 6 1.82 -24.39 -25.19
CA PHE A 6 3.02 -23.62 -24.93
C PHE A 6 4.18 -24.56 -24.56
N PRO A 7 5.41 -24.35 -25.08
CA PRO A 7 6.48 -25.35 -24.96
C PRO A 7 6.93 -25.66 -23.52
N LYS A 8 6.73 -24.73 -22.58
CA LYS A 8 7.17 -24.86 -21.19
C LYS A 8 6.03 -24.53 -20.23
N PRO A 9 5.75 -25.36 -19.20
CA PRO A 9 4.78 -24.98 -18.17
C PRO A 9 5.25 -23.73 -17.41
N GLY A 10 4.30 -22.91 -16.97
CA GLY A 10 4.58 -21.67 -16.25
C GLY A 10 3.36 -21.13 -15.52
N ASN A 11 3.60 -20.12 -14.68
CA ASN A 11 2.54 -19.43 -13.96
C ASN A 11 1.87 -18.45 -14.93
N PHE A 12 0.66 -18.80 -15.40
CA PHE A 12 -0.12 -18.03 -16.39
C PHE A 12 -1.49 -17.56 -15.87
N ILE A 13 -1.75 -17.69 -14.58
CA ILE A 13 -2.94 -17.08 -13.98
C ILE A 13 -2.70 -15.57 -13.94
N TYR A 14 -3.36 -14.82 -14.82
CA TYR A 14 -3.31 -13.36 -14.93
C TYR A 14 -4.67 -12.81 -15.42
N PRO A 15 -4.96 -11.52 -15.19
CA PRO A 15 -4.23 -10.64 -14.28
C PRO A 15 -4.32 -11.12 -12.84
N VAL A 16 -3.31 -10.80 -12.03
CA VAL A 16 -3.31 -11.08 -10.58
C VAL A 16 -3.43 -9.77 -9.83
N PRO A 17 -4.00 -9.77 -8.61
CA PRO A 17 -3.93 -8.57 -7.76
C PRO A 17 -2.46 -8.20 -7.52
N ALA A 18 -2.19 -6.90 -7.33
CA ALA A 18 -0.90 -6.42 -6.87
C ALA A 18 -1.13 -5.69 -5.54
N VAL A 19 -0.88 -6.36 -4.42
CA VAL A 19 -1.20 -5.82 -3.09
C VAL A 19 0.06 -5.41 -2.34
N MET A 20 -0.07 -4.38 -1.51
CA MET A 20 0.97 -3.94 -0.60
C MET A 20 0.72 -4.59 0.77
N VAL A 21 1.54 -5.58 1.12
CA VAL A 21 1.47 -6.25 2.42
C VAL A 21 2.34 -5.52 3.42
N SER A 22 1.73 -4.91 4.44
CA SER A 22 2.45 -4.36 5.57
C SER A 22 2.56 -5.38 6.71
N CYS A 23 3.71 -5.39 7.36
CA CYS A 23 4.00 -6.26 8.49
C CYS A 23 4.91 -5.55 9.49
N GLN A 24 5.00 -6.09 10.69
CA GLN A 24 5.85 -5.55 11.75
C GLN A 24 6.46 -6.71 12.54
N GLY A 25 7.78 -6.70 12.70
CA GLY A 25 8.49 -7.67 13.53
C GLY A 25 8.33 -7.39 15.02
N THR A 26 8.94 -8.24 15.85
CA THR A 26 8.97 -8.07 17.32
C THR A 26 9.75 -6.83 17.76
N ASP A 27 10.62 -6.29 16.91
CA ASP A 27 11.38 -5.06 17.13
C ASP A 27 10.54 -3.78 16.96
N GLY A 28 9.27 -3.93 16.57
CA GLY A 28 8.33 -2.83 16.37
C GLY A 28 8.53 -2.04 15.07
N LYS A 29 9.47 -2.43 14.20
CA LYS A 29 9.72 -1.71 12.95
C LYS A 29 8.80 -2.22 11.84
N PRO A 30 7.98 -1.35 11.24
CA PRO A 30 7.09 -1.77 10.17
C PRO A 30 7.85 -1.86 8.84
N ASN A 31 7.34 -2.70 7.94
CA ASN A 31 7.87 -2.86 6.59
C ASN A 31 6.72 -3.18 5.62
N ILE A 32 6.95 -2.95 4.33
CA ILE A 32 6.00 -3.22 3.25
C ILE A 32 6.63 -4.19 2.26
N ILE A 33 5.86 -5.12 1.70
CA ILE A 33 6.24 -5.95 0.56
C ILE A 33 5.09 -6.05 -0.42
N THR A 34 5.41 -5.96 -1.71
CA THR A 34 4.41 -6.19 -2.75
C THR A 34 4.28 -7.66 -3.05
N ILE A 35 3.05 -8.16 -2.97
CA ILE A 35 2.71 -9.55 -3.22
C ILE A 35 1.67 -9.58 -4.32
N ALA A 36 1.89 -10.45 -5.30
CA ALA A 36 0.90 -10.72 -6.33
C ALA A 36 0.24 -12.10 -6.15
N TRP A 37 0.95 -13.05 -5.53
CA TRP A 37 0.46 -14.42 -5.32
C TRP A 37 -0.36 -14.44 -4.03
N THR A 38 -1.59 -13.95 -4.14
CA THR A 38 -2.55 -13.74 -3.05
C THR A 38 -3.98 -13.90 -3.55
N GLY A 39 -4.93 -14.03 -2.64
CA GLY A 39 -6.36 -14.07 -2.94
C GLY A 39 -7.20 -14.57 -1.76
N THR A 40 -8.50 -14.66 -1.97
CA THR A 40 -9.46 -15.23 -1.03
C THR A 40 -9.42 -16.76 -1.07
N ILE A 41 -9.44 -17.40 0.10
CA ILE A 41 -9.46 -18.86 0.26
C ILE A 41 -10.82 -19.37 0.71
N CYS A 42 -11.46 -18.69 1.66
CA CYS A 42 -12.70 -19.12 2.29
C CYS A 42 -13.61 -17.92 2.52
N SER A 43 -14.93 -18.14 2.45
CA SER A 43 -15.94 -17.10 2.71
C SER A 43 -16.41 -17.07 4.16
N ASP A 44 -16.49 -18.22 4.83
CA ASP A 44 -16.90 -18.33 6.24
C ASP A 44 -16.15 -19.48 6.95
N PRO A 45 -15.20 -19.19 7.88
CA PRO A 45 -14.72 -17.86 8.19
C PRO A 45 -14.02 -17.21 6.98
N PRO A 46 -13.99 -15.87 6.88
CA PRO A 46 -13.32 -15.19 5.78
C PRO A 46 -11.82 -15.44 5.88
N MET A 47 -11.21 -15.96 4.82
CA MET A 47 -9.78 -16.27 4.79
C MET A 47 -9.12 -15.76 3.51
N ALA A 48 -7.86 -15.36 3.65
CA ALA A 48 -6.99 -14.98 2.55
C ALA A 48 -5.65 -15.71 2.65
N TYR A 49 -4.82 -15.60 1.62
CA TYR A 49 -3.45 -16.10 1.67
C TYR A 49 -2.47 -15.12 1.03
N ILE A 50 -1.21 -15.17 1.45
CA ILE A 50 -0.09 -14.58 0.73
C ILE A 50 1.01 -15.62 0.55
N SER A 51 1.61 -15.70 -0.62
CA SER A 51 2.78 -16.56 -0.86
C SER A 51 4.06 -15.72 -0.85
N VAL A 52 4.94 -15.99 0.11
CA VAL A 52 6.15 -15.18 0.35
C VAL A 52 7.39 -16.07 0.22
N ARG A 53 8.41 -15.57 -0.48
CA ARG A 53 9.70 -16.26 -0.57
C ARG A 53 10.52 -16.05 0.70
N LYS A 54 11.28 -17.07 1.09
CA LYS A 54 12.04 -17.12 2.35
C LYS A 54 13.12 -16.05 2.45
N GLU A 55 13.71 -15.64 1.32
CA GLU A 55 14.74 -14.60 1.29
C GLU A 55 14.21 -13.18 1.56
N ARG A 56 12.88 -12.97 1.45
CA ARG A 56 12.28 -11.64 1.60
C ARG A 56 12.38 -11.16 3.04
N HIS A 57 12.65 -9.88 3.23
CA HIS A 57 12.77 -9.29 4.57
C HIS A 57 11.53 -9.52 5.44
N SER A 58 10.35 -9.34 4.84
CA SER A 58 9.04 -9.50 5.50
C SER A 58 8.74 -10.92 5.93
N TYR A 59 9.45 -11.94 5.41
CA TYR A 59 9.13 -13.34 5.65
C TYR A 59 9.20 -13.68 7.16
N GLU A 60 10.34 -13.44 7.80
CA GLU A 60 10.50 -13.71 9.23
C GLU A 60 9.61 -12.79 10.07
N MET A 61 9.43 -11.52 9.67
CA MET A 61 8.52 -10.60 10.38
C MET A 61 7.09 -11.14 10.45
N ILE A 62 6.55 -11.64 9.32
CA ILE A 62 5.20 -12.22 9.26
C ILE A 62 5.12 -13.52 10.04
N LYS A 63 6.15 -14.37 9.91
CA LYS A 63 6.22 -15.67 10.58
C LYS A 63 6.30 -15.53 12.10
N GLU A 64 7.08 -14.56 12.61
CA GLU A 64 7.25 -14.29 14.04
C GLU A 64 6.03 -13.60 14.64
N SER A 65 5.48 -12.58 13.96
CA SER A 65 4.33 -11.82 14.47
C SER A 65 3.00 -12.55 14.31
N GLY A 66 2.90 -13.49 13.37
CA GLY A 66 1.68 -14.23 13.06
C GLY A 66 0.57 -13.35 12.46
N CYS A 67 0.89 -12.15 11.95
CA CYS A 67 -0.10 -11.27 11.35
C CYS A 67 0.49 -10.36 10.27
N PHE A 68 -0.38 -9.82 9.42
CA PHE A 68 -0.06 -8.85 8.37
C PHE A 68 -1.33 -8.12 7.92
N VAL A 69 -1.18 -7.00 7.21
CA VAL A 69 -2.30 -6.33 6.55
C VAL A 69 -2.11 -6.43 5.04
N ILE A 70 -3.16 -6.83 4.31
CA ILE A 70 -3.23 -6.70 2.86
C ILE A 70 -3.84 -5.34 2.53
N ASN A 71 -3.06 -4.45 1.93
CA ASN A 71 -3.54 -3.15 1.47
C ASN A 71 -3.71 -3.18 -0.05
N LEU A 72 -4.90 -2.83 -0.54
CA LEU A 72 -5.21 -2.80 -1.97
C LEU A 72 -4.85 -1.41 -2.53
N PRO A 73 -3.85 -1.30 -3.42
CA PRO A 73 -3.47 -0.02 -4.00
C PRO A 73 -4.40 0.39 -5.14
N ASP A 74 -4.62 1.69 -5.25
CA ASP A 74 -5.16 2.35 -6.44
C ASP A 74 -4.02 2.74 -7.40
N LYS A 75 -4.39 3.48 -8.45
CA LYS A 75 -3.45 4.06 -9.41
C LYS A 75 -2.41 4.99 -8.76
N ALA A 76 -2.79 5.77 -7.75
CA ALA A 76 -1.87 6.72 -7.11
C ALA A 76 -0.74 5.99 -6.37
N LEU A 77 -1.05 4.83 -5.81
CA LEU A 77 -0.08 3.96 -5.13
C LEU A 77 0.74 3.05 -6.07
N ALA A 78 0.50 3.05 -7.38
CA ALA A 78 1.16 2.11 -8.30
C ALA A 78 2.70 2.18 -8.24
N HIS A 79 3.28 3.38 -8.15
CA HIS A 79 4.73 3.54 -8.02
C HIS A 79 5.26 3.01 -6.68
N ALA A 80 4.59 3.33 -5.58
CA ALA A 80 4.98 2.83 -4.25
C ALA A 80 4.83 1.31 -4.15
N CYS A 81 3.77 0.76 -4.76
CA CYS A 81 3.55 -0.66 -4.91
C CYS A 81 4.70 -1.32 -5.69
N ASP A 82 5.14 -0.77 -6.81
CA ASP A 82 6.30 -1.36 -7.51
C ASP A 82 7.61 -1.27 -6.69
N TYR A 83 7.91 -0.09 -6.15
CA TYR A 83 9.10 0.14 -5.34
C TYR A 83 9.18 -0.83 -4.15
N CYS A 84 8.05 -1.06 -3.46
CA CYS A 84 7.99 -1.97 -2.32
C CYS A 84 8.21 -3.44 -2.72
N GLY A 85 7.98 -3.81 -3.98
CA GLY A 85 8.25 -5.14 -4.53
C GLY A 85 9.71 -5.36 -4.93
N CYS A 86 10.39 -4.28 -5.34
CA CYS A 86 11.74 -4.29 -5.92
C CYS A 86 12.85 -3.98 -4.89
N THR A 87 12.55 -3.22 -3.84
CA THR A 87 13.53 -2.81 -2.83
C THR A 87 13.39 -3.64 -1.54
N SER A 88 14.50 -3.97 -0.87
CA SER A 88 14.47 -4.73 0.39
C SER A 88 14.46 -3.80 1.60
N GLY A 89 13.52 -4.01 2.52
CA GLY A 89 13.42 -3.24 3.78
C GLY A 89 14.59 -3.48 4.75
N ARG A 90 15.47 -4.44 4.47
CA ARG A 90 16.72 -4.61 5.24
C ARG A 90 17.65 -3.39 5.14
N LYS A 91 17.52 -2.61 4.07
CA LYS A 91 18.42 -1.48 3.76
C LYS A 91 17.74 -0.12 3.87
N VAL A 92 16.42 -0.09 3.74
CA VAL A 92 15.65 1.16 3.65
C VAL A 92 14.37 1.05 4.47
N ASP A 93 13.91 2.19 4.96
CA ASP A 93 12.58 2.33 5.52
C ASP A 93 11.60 2.65 4.38
N LYS A 94 10.81 1.67 3.96
CA LYS A 94 9.92 1.83 2.80
C LYS A 94 8.75 2.79 3.05
N PHE A 95 8.27 2.89 4.29
CA PHE A 95 7.24 3.89 4.60
C PHE A 95 7.80 5.29 4.36
N LYS A 96 9.02 5.54 4.84
CA LYS A 96 9.70 6.82 4.63
C LYS A 96 10.03 7.09 3.16
N GLU A 97 10.64 6.13 2.46
CA GLU A 97 11.06 6.29 1.05
C GLU A 97 9.88 6.47 0.09
N CYS A 98 8.73 5.86 0.39
CA CYS A 98 7.52 5.99 -0.42
C CYS A 98 6.57 7.10 0.07
N HIS A 99 6.93 7.85 1.12
CA HIS A 99 6.07 8.86 1.75
C HIS A 99 4.69 8.31 2.17
N LEU A 100 4.67 7.10 2.72
CA LEU A 100 3.46 6.43 3.20
C LEU A 100 3.33 6.54 4.71
N THR A 101 2.10 6.57 5.19
CA THR A 101 1.79 6.74 6.61
C THR A 101 1.36 5.41 7.22
N PRO A 102 2.10 4.87 8.21
CA PRO A 102 1.65 3.70 8.94
C PRO A 102 0.46 4.05 9.83
N ALA A 103 -0.69 3.43 9.57
CA ALA A 103 -1.91 3.62 10.33
C ALA A 103 -2.15 2.45 11.31
N LYS A 104 -2.76 2.75 12.46
CA LYS A 104 -2.98 1.74 13.51
C LYS A 104 -4.12 0.80 13.12
N SER A 105 -3.83 -0.50 13.11
CA SER A 105 -4.82 -1.57 12.97
C SER A 105 -5.68 -1.73 14.22
N SER A 106 -6.90 -2.25 14.04
CA SER A 106 -7.89 -2.41 15.10
C SER A 106 -7.70 -3.68 15.94
N VAL A 107 -7.23 -4.77 15.32
CA VAL A 107 -7.11 -6.10 15.96
C VAL A 107 -5.66 -6.55 16.06
N ILE A 108 -4.84 -6.31 15.04
CA ILE A 108 -3.46 -6.81 14.95
C ILE A 108 -2.40 -5.73 15.13
N SER A 109 -1.14 -6.14 15.30
CA SER A 109 -0.01 -5.22 15.52
C SER A 109 0.61 -4.66 14.23
N ALA A 110 0.48 -5.37 13.11
CA ALA A 110 0.95 -4.87 11.82
C ALA A 110 0.13 -3.62 11.41
N PRO A 111 0.77 -2.52 10.98
CA PRO A 111 0.05 -1.31 10.61
C PRO A 111 -0.64 -1.43 9.25
N MET A 112 -1.70 -0.67 9.05
CA MET A 112 -2.27 -0.40 7.72
C MET A 112 -1.45 0.68 7.00
N ILE A 113 -1.74 0.91 5.72
CA ILE A 113 -1.23 2.06 4.96
C ILE A 113 -2.38 3.04 4.82
N GLU A 114 -2.26 4.23 5.43
CA GLU A 114 -3.34 5.24 5.46
C GLU A 114 -3.81 5.61 4.04
N GLU A 115 -2.88 5.66 3.08
CA GLU A 115 -3.17 6.04 1.71
C GLU A 115 -3.88 4.94 0.90
N ALA A 116 -3.97 3.71 1.43
CA ALA A 116 -4.60 2.60 0.73
C ALA A 116 -6.13 2.62 0.88
N PRO A 117 -6.92 2.57 -0.22
CA PRO A 117 -8.38 2.58 -0.17
C PRO A 117 -9.02 1.43 0.61
N VAL A 118 -8.34 0.28 0.70
CA VAL A 118 -8.80 -0.91 1.43
C VAL A 118 -7.62 -1.55 2.16
N SER A 119 -7.82 -1.84 3.44
CA SER A 119 -6.84 -2.53 4.30
C SER A 119 -7.50 -3.70 5.02
N ILE A 120 -6.93 -4.89 4.86
CA ILE A 120 -7.49 -6.15 5.33
C ILE A 120 -6.54 -6.74 6.38
N GLU A 121 -6.94 -6.70 7.65
CA GLU A 121 -6.16 -7.25 8.75
C GLU A 121 -6.25 -8.78 8.73
N CYS A 122 -5.09 -9.44 8.68
CA CYS A 122 -4.97 -10.88 8.52
C CYS A 122 -4.17 -11.50 9.68
N LYS A 123 -4.74 -12.54 10.32
CA LYS A 123 -4.05 -13.35 11.33
C LYS A 123 -3.68 -14.70 10.74
N VAL A 124 -2.39 -15.03 10.76
CA VAL A 124 -1.87 -16.30 10.21
C VAL A 124 -2.44 -17.47 11.00
N THR A 125 -3.06 -18.41 10.30
CA THR A 125 -3.56 -19.66 10.87
C THR A 125 -2.66 -20.85 10.52
N GLN A 126 -2.02 -20.81 9.35
CA GLN A 126 -1.12 -21.87 8.90
C GLN A 126 -0.05 -21.32 7.94
N VAL A 127 1.13 -21.96 7.94
CA VAL A 127 2.19 -21.71 6.96
C VAL A 127 2.47 -23.01 6.22
N LEU A 128 2.23 -23.02 4.90
CA LEU A 128 2.42 -24.18 4.04
C LEU A 128 3.68 -24.04 3.17
N PRO A 129 4.69 -24.91 3.31
CA PRO A 129 5.87 -24.88 2.44
C PRO A 129 5.56 -25.42 1.04
N LEU A 130 5.75 -24.60 -0.01
CA LEU A 130 5.40 -24.93 -1.40
C LEU A 130 6.61 -24.79 -2.37
N GLY A 131 7.81 -25.08 -1.87
CA GLY A 131 9.07 -24.97 -2.62
C GLY A 131 9.74 -23.63 -2.41
N THR A 132 9.69 -22.73 -3.40
CA THR A 132 10.35 -21.41 -3.31
C THR A 132 9.57 -20.39 -2.48
N HIS A 133 8.27 -20.61 -2.30
CA HIS A 133 7.40 -19.78 -1.47
C HIS A 133 6.83 -20.65 -0.36
N ASP A 134 6.62 -20.05 0.81
CA ASP A 134 5.66 -20.59 1.76
C ASP A 134 4.37 -19.76 1.67
N MET A 135 3.23 -20.45 1.72
CA MET A 135 1.91 -19.84 1.70
C MET A 135 1.44 -19.62 3.13
N PHE A 136 1.29 -18.36 3.50
CA PHE A 136 0.70 -17.94 4.76
C PHE A 136 -0.82 -17.90 4.57
N LEU A 137 -1.50 -18.91 5.08
CA LEU A 137 -2.95 -18.93 5.18
C LEU A 137 -3.37 -18.11 6.41
N ALA A 138 -4.35 -17.23 6.24
CA ALA A 138 -4.75 -16.31 7.28
C ALA A 138 -6.28 -16.12 7.34
N GLU A 139 -6.78 -15.95 8.55
CA GLU A 139 -8.14 -15.47 8.81
C GLU A 139 -8.17 -13.95 8.65
N VAL A 140 -9.21 -13.44 7.99
CA VAL A 140 -9.48 -12.00 7.91
C VAL A 140 -10.21 -11.58 9.17
N VAL A 141 -9.57 -10.76 9.99
CA VAL A 141 -10.09 -10.36 11.31
C VAL A 141 -10.68 -8.95 11.34
N ALA A 142 -10.35 -8.12 10.36
CA ALA A 142 -10.98 -6.81 10.13
C ALA A 142 -10.76 -6.34 8.68
N VAL A 143 -11.67 -5.49 8.19
CA VAL A 143 -11.54 -4.79 6.91
C VAL A 143 -11.82 -3.32 7.14
N HIS A 144 -10.92 -2.47 6.67
CA HIS A 144 -11.06 -1.02 6.67
C HIS A 144 -11.17 -0.54 5.24
N VAL A 145 -12.07 0.40 5.02
CA VAL A 145 -12.30 1.00 3.72
C VAL A 145 -12.28 2.51 3.88
N ASP A 146 -11.80 3.18 2.85
CA ASP A 146 -11.81 4.63 2.76
C ASP A 146 -13.25 5.14 2.60
N ASP A 147 -13.65 6.04 3.49
CA ASP A 147 -15.03 6.55 3.61
C ASP A 147 -15.48 7.35 2.38
N ARG A 148 -14.53 7.83 1.58
CA ARG A 148 -14.81 8.52 0.30
C ARG A 148 -15.51 7.62 -0.71
N TYR A 149 -15.41 6.30 -0.55
CA TYR A 149 -16.10 5.31 -1.39
C TYR A 149 -17.36 4.73 -0.71
N MET A 150 -17.78 5.28 0.42
CA MET A 150 -19.03 4.93 1.08
C MET A 150 -20.13 5.91 0.66
N ASP A 151 -21.34 5.42 0.38
CA ASP A 151 -22.50 6.28 0.19
C ASP A 151 -23.29 6.52 1.48
N ASP A 152 -24.26 7.43 1.41
CA ASP A 152 -25.17 7.77 2.51
C ASP A 152 -26.03 6.58 3.00
N LYS A 153 -26.02 5.45 2.27
CA LYS A 153 -26.72 4.21 2.63
C LYS A 153 -25.77 3.15 3.21
N ASN A 154 -24.53 3.54 3.52
CA ASN A 154 -23.49 2.68 4.05
C ASN A 154 -23.10 1.54 3.08
N ALA A 155 -23.26 1.75 1.77
CA ALA A 155 -22.77 0.84 0.75
C ALA A 155 -21.38 1.27 0.27
N PHE A 156 -20.48 0.29 0.16
CA PHE A 156 -19.11 0.49 -0.32
C PHE A 156 -19.02 0.33 -1.84
N HIS A 157 -18.53 1.36 -2.54
CA HIS A 157 -18.41 1.43 -3.99
C HIS A 157 -16.99 1.10 -4.45
N MET A 158 -16.62 -0.18 -4.33
CA MET A 158 -15.28 -0.67 -4.67
C MET A 158 -14.87 -0.42 -6.14
N ASP A 159 -15.84 -0.36 -7.06
CA ASP A 159 -15.62 -0.09 -8.48
C ASP A 159 -15.01 1.32 -8.73
N ASP A 160 -15.29 2.28 -7.85
CA ASP A 160 -14.88 3.69 -8.03
C ASP A 160 -13.41 3.95 -7.63
N ILE A 161 -12.74 2.95 -7.05
CA ILE A 161 -11.37 3.05 -6.53
C ILE A 161 -10.32 3.08 -7.65
N GLY A 162 -10.57 2.40 -8.78
CA GLY A 162 -9.54 2.21 -9.80
C GLY A 162 -8.35 1.38 -9.29
N MET A 163 -8.64 0.24 -8.64
CA MET A 163 -7.60 -0.68 -8.16
C MET A 163 -6.68 -1.12 -9.30
N ILE A 164 -5.43 -1.46 -8.95
CA ILE A 164 -4.46 -1.99 -9.91
C ILE A 164 -4.32 -3.51 -9.84
N ALA A 165 -3.99 -4.12 -10.97
CA ALA A 165 -3.61 -5.51 -11.12
C ALA A 165 -2.27 -5.62 -11.85
N TYR A 166 -1.57 -6.73 -11.67
CA TYR A 166 -0.32 -7.04 -12.36
C TYR A 166 -0.57 -8.08 -13.46
N GLU A 167 -0.07 -7.79 -14.65
CA GLU A 167 -0.15 -8.64 -15.83
C GLU A 167 1.20 -8.62 -16.56
N HIS A 168 1.92 -9.75 -16.53
CA HIS A 168 3.13 -9.98 -17.35
C HIS A 168 4.13 -8.80 -17.38
N GLY A 169 4.52 -8.28 -16.21
CA GLY A 169 5.51 -7.19 -16.13
C GLY A 169 4.91 -5.79 -16.21
N THR A 170 3.58 -5.67 -16.26
CA THR A 170 2.87 -4.39 -16.36
C THR A 170 1.82 -4.29 -15.26
N TYR A 171 1.66 -3.10 -14.68
CA TYR A 171 0.51 -2.78 -13.83
C TYR A 171 -0.61 -2.20 -14.68
N ARG A 172 -1.85 -2.62 -14.44
CA ARG A 172 -3.04 -2.10 -15.11
C ARG A 172 -4.07 -1.67 -14.08
N GLU A 173 -4.66 -0.52 -14.32
CA GLU A 173 -5.87 -0.07 -13.63
C GLU A 173 -7.06 -0.92 -14.11
N LEU A 174 -7.91 -1.35 -13.19
CA LEU A 174 -9.17 -2.03 -13.53
C LEU A 174 -10.12 -1.04 -14.20
N GLY A 175 -10.74 -1.48 -15.30
CA GLY A 175 -11.60 -0.65 -16.15
C GLY A 175 -13.09 -0.84 -15.87
N ASP A 176 -13.88 -0.72 -16.93
CA ASP A 176 -15.34 -0.66 -16.86
C ASP A 176 -15.99 -1.89 -16.21
N LYS A 177 -17.01 -1.65 -15.38
CA LYS A 177 -17.91 -2.68 -14.88
C LYS A 177 -18.65 -3.37 -16.04
N LEU A 178 -18.50 -4.70 -16.11
CA LEU A 178 -19.17 -5.53 -17.11
C LEU A 178 -20.59 -5.97 -16.69
N GLY A 179 -20.85 -6.06 -15.39
CA GLY A 179 -22.14 -6.50 -14.85
C GLY A 179 -22.10 -6.68 -13.33
N THR A 180 -23.27 -6.88 -12.72
CA THR A 180 -23.40 -7.18 -11.29
C THR A 180 -23.48 -8.69 -11.06
N PHE A 181 -23.16 -9.19 -9.86
CA PHE A 181 -23.36 -10.61 -9.54
C PHE A 181 -24.74 -11.14 -10.01
N GLY A 182 -24.74 -12.31 -10.66
CA GLY A 182 -25.93 -12.93 -11.23
C GLY A 182 -26.48 -12.28 -12.52
N PHE A 183 -25.79 -11.32 -13.14
CA PHE A 183 -26.28 -10.64 -14.35
C PHE A 183 -26.60 -11.58 -15.52
N ALA A 184 -25.95 -12.74 -15.61
CA ALA A 184 -26.21 -13.75 -16.63
C ALA A 184 -27.58 -14.45 -16.51
N VAL A 185 -28.15 -14.52 -15.29
CA VAL A 185 -29.39 -15.25 -14.98
C VAL A 185 -30.53 -14.33 -14.51
N ARG A 186 -30.25 -13.03 -14.35
CA ARG A 186 -31.24 -12.05 -13.90
C ARG A 186 -32.32 -11.88 -14.98
N LYS A 187 -33.57 -12.22 -14.64
CA LYS A 187 -34.71 -11.97 -15.52
C LYS A 187 -34.85 -10.47 -15.78
N LYS A 188 -35.03 -10.09 -17.05
CA LYS A 188 -35.40 -8.72 -17.41
C LYS A 188 -36.74 -8.41 -16.77
N THR A 189 -36.77 -7.53 -15.78
CA THR A 189 -38.03 -6.94 -15.33
C THR A 189 -38.59 -6.13 -16.49
N ALA A 190 -39.85 -6.38 -16.85
CA ALA A 190 -40.54 -5.64 -17.90
C ALA A 190 -40.50 -4.15 -17.52
N LYS A 191 -39.81 -3.33 -18.33
CA LYS A 191 -39.67 -1.89 -18.11
C LYS A 191 -41.06 -1.27 -17.94
N SER A 192 -41.32 -0.60 -16.82
CA SER A 192 -42.41 0.36 -16.74
C SER A 192 -42.15 1.43 -17.80
N LYS A 193 -43.12 1.64 -18.69
CA LYS A 193 -43.06 2.68 -19.72
C LYS A 193 -42.93 4.05 -19.04
N THR A 194 -41.76 4.66 -19.10
CA THR A 194 -41.63 6.10 -18.84
C THR A 194 -41.96 6.85 -20.14
N PRO A 195 -42.81 7.89 -20.12
CA PRO A 195 -43.21 8.60 -21.34
C PRO A 195 -42.02 9.35 -21.94
N SER A 196 -41.99 9.40 -23.29
CA SER A 196 -41.02 10.16 -24.07
C SER A 196 -41.09 11.66 -23.75
N SER A 197 -40.02 12.23 -23.21
CA SER A 197 -39.87 13.68 -23.11
C SER A 197 -39.45 14.26 -24.47
N LYS A 198 -40.43 14.72 -25.26
CA LYS A 198 -40.21 15.85 -26.16
C LYS A 198 -40.36 17.14 -25.33
N ASP A 199 -39.58 18.15 -25.69
CA ASP A 199 -39.58 19.53 -25.18
C ASP A 199 -38.83 19.82 -23.87
N LYS A 200 -37.53 20.13 -23.99
CA LYS A 200 -36.92 21.23 -23.25
C LYS A 200 -36.03 22.06 -24.17
N LYS A 201 -36.55 23.22 -24.59
CA LYS A 201 -35.77 24.33 -25.14
C LYS A 201 -34.70 24.73 -24.13
N SER A 202 -33.47 24.84 -24.61
CA SER A 202 -32.32 25.41 -23.92
C SER A 202 -32.58 26.89 -23.59
N LYS A 203 -32.34 27.29 -22.34
CA LYS A 203 -32.08 28.70 -21.98
C LYS A 203 -30.58 28.84 -21.65
N PRO A 204 -29.90 29.91 -22.09
CA PRO A 204 -28.46 30.03 -21.91
C PRO A 204 -28.09 30.40 -20.48
N LEU A 205 -26.96 29.86 -20.04
CA LEU A 205 -26.27 30.17 -18.79
C LEU A 205 -25.78 31.63 -18.84
N GLN A 206 -26.28 32.48 -17.95
CA GLN A 206 -25.77 33.85 -17.79
C GLN A 206 -24.43 33.83 -17.05
N THR A 207 -23.46 34.46 -17.67
CA THR A 207 -22.13 34.76 -17.16
C THR A 207 -22.21 35.88 -16.12
N ALA A 208 -21.71 35.63 -14.90
CA ALA A 208 -21.46 36.68 -13.93
C ALA A 208 -19.99 37.14 -14.05
N LYS A 209 -19.78 38.35 -14.60
CA LYS A 209 -18.55 39.13 -14.47
C LYS A 209 -18.82 40.39 -13.66
N ASN A 210 -17.82 40.72 -12.84
CA ASN A 210 -17.43 42.02 -12.27
C ASN A 210 -18.00 42.45 -10.91
N ALA A 211 -17.16 42.24 -9.89
CA ALA A 211 -16.43 43.26 -9.13
C ALA A 211 -17.07 44.66 -8.94
N LYS A 212 -17.20 45.08 -7.67
CA LYS A 212 -16.58 46.32 -7.16
C LYS A 212 -16.50 46.37 -5.63
N GLN A 213 -15.28 46.65 -5.18
CA GLN A 213 -14.85 47.17 -3.88
C GLN A 213 -15.77 48.22 -3.26
N LYS A 214 -15.79 48.24 -1.91
CA LYS A 214 -15.37 49.41 -1.13
C LYS A 214 -14.71 48.97 0.20
N LYS A 215 -13.54 49.54 0.46
CA LYS A 215 -12.74 49.55 1.70
C LYS A 215 -13.46 50.42 2.76
N ASP A 216 -13.18 50.38 4.07
CA ASP A 216 -11.93 50.69 4.79
C ASP A 216 -12.26 50.62 6.34
N PRO A 217 -11.37 50.93 7.32
CA PRO A 217 -10.10 50.30 7.70
C PRO A 217 -9.97 50.05 9.23
N SER A 218 -9.04 49.18 9.64
CA SER A 218 -8.28 49.12 10.93
C SER A 218 -7.90 47.65 11.12
N PHE A 219 -6.65 47.22 11.13
CA PHE A 219 -5.51 47.67 11.92
C PHE A 219 -4.23 47.54 11.09
N ALA A 220 -3.31 48.48 11.24
CA ALA A 220 -1.99 48.43 10.64
C ALA A 220 -0.90 48.60 11.71
N LYS A 221 0.22 47.91 11.44
CA LYS A 221 1.59 48.09 11.99
C LYS A 221 1.78 47.53 13.41
N ALA A 222 2.90 46.90 13.75
CA ALA A 222 4.28 46.93 13.25
C ALA A 222 4.97 45.60 13.68
N ASN A 223 6.18 45.19 13.33
CA ASN A 223 7.30 45.81 12.63
C ASN A 223 8.30 44.69 12.28
N SER A 224 8.90 44.76 11.10
CA SER A 224 10.23 44.20 10.85
C SER A 224 11.28 45.23 11.24
N GLU A 225 12.44 44.75 11.72
CA GLU A 225 13.75 45.41 11.90
C GLU A 225 14.25 45.50 13.35
N LYS A 226 15.19 44.63 13.71
CA LYS A 226 16.53 45.10 14.08
C LYS A 226 17.58 44.00 13.99
N SER A 227 18.73 44.44 13.52
CA SER A 227 19.95 43.71 13.26
C SER A 227 20.97 43.91 14.40
N LYS A 228 21.88 42.92 14.53
CA LYS A 228 23.27 43.00 15.03
C LYS A 228 23.54 43.15 16.54
N LYS A 229 24.66 42.47 16.91
CA LYS A 229 25.49 42.46 18.14
C LYS A 229 25.02 41.44 19.20
N ASP A 230 25.83 40.50 19.68
CA ASP A 230 27.29 40.38 19.87
C ASP A 230 27.74 38.92 19.58
N LYS A 231 28.79 38.58 18.82
CA LYS A 231 30.26 38.74 19.01
C LYS A 231 30.82 38.29 20.37
N ALA A 232 31.68 37.27 20.28
CA ALA A 232 32.72 36.85 21.21
C ALA A 232 32.25 36.14 22.50
N SER A 233 32.69 34.91 22.77
CA SER A 233 34.10 34.65 23.04
C SER A 233 34.49 33.17 22.91
N LYS A 234 35.59 32.97 22.16
CA LYS A 234 36.78 32.15 22.46
C LYS A 234 36.54 30.67 22.87
N LYS A 235 36.92 29.68 22.05
CA LYS A 235 38.27 29.32 21.53
C LYS A 235 39.25 28.91 22.63
N ALA A 236 39.93 27.78 22.34
CA ALA A 236 41.14 27.21 22.95
C ALA A 236 40.82 26.07 23.94
N LEU A 237 41.44 24.88 23.91
CA LEU A 237 42.63 24.31 23.26
C LEU A 237 42.32 22.81 22.99
N SER A 238 42.69 22.09 21.93
CA SER A 238 43.98 21.84 21.25
C SER A 238 45.10 21.21 22.10
N GLY A 239 45.32 19.91 21.88
CA GLY A 239 46.58 19.19 22.12
C GLY A 239 46.55 18.23 23.31
N LYS A 240 47.20 17.07 23.31
CA LYS A 240 48.07 16.36 22.35
C LYS A 240 48.45 15.01 23.02
N ASN A 241 48.93 14.06 22.20
CA ASN A 241 49.69 12.83 22.51
C ASN A 241 48.88 11.60 22.95
N ALA A 242 48.87 10.45 22.26
CA ALA A 242 49.89 9.60 21.59
C ALA A 242 50.69 8.69 22.53
N SER A 243 50.40 7.37 22.49
CA SER A 243 51.34 6.22 22.43
C SER A 243 50.61 4.91 22.79
N LYS A 244 50.45 3.97 21.84
CA LYS A 244 51.21 2.70 21.70
C LYS A 244 51.01 1.68 22.84
N GLU A 245 50.41 0.52 22.54
CA GLU A 245 51.12 -0.76 22.38
C GLU A 245 50.19 -1.92 21.97
N LYS A 246 50.66 -2.74 21.03
CA LYS A 246 50.31 -4.17 20.81
C LYS A 246 51.42 -5.02 21.44
N PRO A 247 51.19 -6.30 21.76
CA PRO A 247 51.66 -7.38 20.84
C PRO A 247 50.68 -8.58 20.73
N LYS A 248 50.46 -9.11 19.50
CA LYS A 248 50.99 -10.37 18.88
C LYS A 248 50.32 -11.68 19.36
N LYS A 249 49.53 -12.32 18.48
CA LYS A 249 49.82 -13.53 17.64
C LYS A 249 49.68 -14.88 18.36
N GLY A 250 48.72 -15.67 17.88
CA GLY A 250 48.66 -17.14 17.98
C GLY A 250 47.79 -17.65 16.82
N ASN A 251 48.26 -18.68 16.13
CA ASN A 251 47.91 -19.08 14.75
C ASN A 251 47.29 -20.50 14.74
N ARG A 252 46.70 -20.90 13.59
CA ARG A 252 46.26 -22.26 13.12
C ARG A 252 44.73 -22.47 13.03
N THR A 253 44.15 -22.48 11.81
CA THR A 253 43.85 -23.62 10.88
C THR A 253 42.87 -24.63 11.49
N SER A 254 41.74 -25.05 10.88
CA SER A 254 41.53 -25.57 9.52
C SER A 254 40.03 -25.85 9.22
N ASN A 255 39.65 -25.79 7.92
CA ASN A 255 38.66 -26.58 7.15
C ASN A 255 37.44 -27.27 7.79
N ASN A 256 36.24 -27.02 7.25
CA ASN A 256 35.44 -27.93 6.39
C ASN A 256 34.14 -27.21 5.96
N LYS A 257 33.83 -26.99 4.68
CA LYS A 257 33.03 -27.86 3.77
C LYS A 257 31.94 -28.67 4.47
N TYR A 258 30.68 -28.26 4.32
CA TYR A 258 29.62 -28.91 3.52
C TYR A 258 28.55 -27.87 3.17
#